data_AF-A0A7Y3A2T5-F1
#
_entry.id   AF-A0A7Y3A2T5-F1
#
_cell.length_a   1.000
_cell.length_b   1.000
_cell.length_c   1.000
_cell.angle_alpha   90.00
_cell.angle_beta   90.00
_cell.angle_gamma   90.00
#
_symmetry.space_group_name_H-M   'P 1'
#
loop_
_entity.id
_entity.type
_entity.pdbx_description
1 polymer ?
#
loop_
_entity_poly.entity_id
_entity_poly.type
_entity_poly.pdbx_seq_one_letter_code
_entity_poly.pdbx_strand_id
1 'polypeptide(L)'
;WLFHQLNRPIRVCGMVKNEGEPGGGPFWTIDDNNRISLQIIEASQVDKTSPDQLKIFKASTHFNPVDLVCGLKDFKGESFDLSEYCDHNAAFISEKTHLGRPLKALELPGLWNGSMAFWNTIFVEVPLETFNPVKTVNDLFKPMHQTG
;
A
#
# COMPACT_ATOMS: atom_id res chain seq x y z
N TRP A 1 -17.02 -16.27 -14.22
CA TRP A 1 -15.63 -15.79 -14.02
C TRP A 1 -15.56 -14.27 -13.99
N LEU A 2 -15.90 -13.55 -15.08
CA LEU A 2 -15.77 -12.07 -15.17
C LEU A 2 -16.54 -11.31 -14.08
N PHE A 3 -17.79 -11.70 -13.82
CA PHE A 3 -18.62 -11.06 -12.79
C PHE A 3 -17.96 -11.04 -11.40
N HIS A 4 -17.34 -12.16 -10.98
CA HIS A 4 -16.63 -12.24 -9.69
C HIS A 4 -15.34 -11.41 -9.64
N GLN A 5 -14.76 -11.04 -10.78
CA GLN A 5 -13.61 -10.14 -10.84
C GLN A 5 -14.04 -8.67 -10.70
N LEU A 6 -15.18 -8.31 -11.31
CA LEU A 6 -15.70 -6.95 -11.29
C LEU A 6 -16.47 -6.63 -10.01
N ASN A 7 -17.22 -7.60 -9.46
CA ASN A 7 -18.00 -7.42 -8.23
C ASN A 7 -17.14 -7.72 -6.99
N ARG A 8 -16.23 -6.79 -6.69
CA ARG A 8 -15.33 -6.83 -5.53
C ARG A 8 -15.28 -5.44 -4.89
N PRO A 9 -14.83 -5.33 -3.63
CA PRO A 9 -14.45 -4.04 -3.06
C PRO A 9 -13.48 -3.28 -3.98
N ILE A 10 -13.65 -1.96 -4.04
CA ILE A 10 -12.84 -1.08 -4.88
C ILE A 10 -12.05 -0.13 -3.98
N ARG A 11 -10.79 0.13 -4.31
CA ARG A 11 -10.00 1.23 -3.73
C ARG A 11 -9.46 2.12 -4.84
N VAL A 12 -9.67 3.42 -4.68
CA VAL A 12 -9.00 4.46 -5.46
C VAL A 12 -7.93 5.05 -4.56
N CYS A 13 -6.68 4.90 -4.96
CA CYS A 13 -5.53 5.32 -4.16
C CYS A 13 -4.87 6.53 -4.81
N GLY A 14 -4.81 7.62 -4.06
CA GLY A 14 -4.00 8.79 -4.43
C GLY A 14 -2.53 8.41 -4.47
N MET A 15 -1.78 8.93 -5.44
CA MET A 15 -0.35 8.71 -5.59
C MET A 15 0.32 10.07 -5.75
N VAL A 16 1.31 10.37 -4.92
CA VAL A 16 2.09 11.61 -5.02
C VAL A 16 3.47 11.30 -5.54
N LYS A 17 4.09 12.25 -6.24
CA LYS A 17 5.47 12.10 -6.70
C LYS A 17 6.41 11.90 -5.51
N ASN A 18 7.31 10.95 -5.62
CA ASN A 18 8.25 10.63 -4.57
C ASN A 18 9.46 11.58 -4.60
N GLU A 19 9.61 12.41 -3.58
CA GLU A 19 10.75 13.32 -3.39
C GLU A 19 11.84 12.74 -2.46
N GLY A 20 11.84 11.41 -2.27
CA GLY A 20 12.77 10.70 -1.39
C GLY A 20 12.14 10.19 -0.09
N GLU A 21 10.82 10.27 0.03
CA GLU A 21 10.08 9.80 1.19
C GLU A 21 9.99 8.25 1.20
N PRO A 22 10.22 7.60 2.36
CA PRO A 22 9.94 6.18 2.50
C PRO A 22 8.42 5.96 2.50
N GLY A 23 7.97 4.97 1.73
CA GLY A 23 6.57 4.59 1.63
C GLY A 23 6.33 3.49 0.59
N GLY A 24 5.12 2.97 0.56
CA GLY A 24 4.68 2.00 -0.43
C GLY A 24 4.41 2.67 -1.78
N GLY A 25 4.91 2.08 -2.87
CA GLY A 25 4.72 2.58 -4.23
C GLY A 25 3.69 1.77 -5.03
N PRO A 26 3.18 2.30 -6.16
CA PRO A 26 2.29 1.57 -7.06
C PRO A 26 3.07 0.57 -7.92
N PHE A 27 2.72 -0.71 -7.85
CA PHE A 27 3.36 -1.75 -8.67
C PHE A 27 2.35 -2.75 -9.23
N TRP A 28 2.74 -3.36 -10.34
CA TRP A 28 2.16 -4.61 -10.81
C TRP A 28 2.80 -5.77 -10.06
N THR A 29 1.99 -6.64 -9.47
CA THR A 29 2.45 -7.87 -8.80
C THR A 29 1.87 -9.09 -9.46
N ILE A 30 2.57 -10.21 -9.33
CA ILE A 30 2.12 -11.53 -9.77
C ILE A 30 1.96 -12.39 -8.52
N ASP A 31 0.77 -12.96 -8.31
CA ASP A 31 0.51 -13.89 -7.20
C ASP A 31 0.98 -15.33 -7.55
N ASP A 32 0.90 -16.25 -6.57
CA ASP A 32 1.26 -17.66 -6.74
C ASP A 32 0.44 -18.39 -7.82
N ASN A 33 -0.70 -17.81 -8.23
CA ASN A 33 -1.56 -18.31 -9.30
C ASN A 33 -1.31 -17.61 -10.64
N ASN A 34 -0.20 -16.89 -10.80
CA ASN A 34 0.16 -16.08 -11.98
C ASN A 34 -0.85 -14.97 -12.31
N ARG A 35 -1.62 -14.49 -11.32
CA ARG A 35 -2.55 -13.37 -11.54
C ARG A 35 -1.82 -12.05 -11.37
N ILE A 36 -1.99 -11.19 -12.37
CA ILE A 36 -1.45 -9.84 -12.36
C ILE A 36 -2.46 -8.91 -11.67
N SER A 37 -2.01 -8.11 -10.71
CA SER A 37 -2.84 -7.08 -10.06
C SER A 37 -2.03 -5.84 -9.68
N LEU A 38 -2.73 -4.72 -9.45
CA LEU A 38 -2.14 -3.48 -8.96
C LEU A 38 -2.11 -3.49 -7.42
N GLN A 39 -0.92 -3.33 -6.84
CA GLN A 39 -0.70 -3.32 -5.40
C GLN A 39 0.18 -2.16 -4.96
N ILE A 40 0.06 -1.83 -3.67
CA ILE A 40 0.96 -0.88 -3.01
C ILE A 40 2.05 -1.71 -2.33
N ILE A 41 3.30 -1.57 -2.79
CA ILE A 41 4.42 -2.41 -2.34
C ILE A 41 5.46 -1.58 -1.61
N GLU A 42 5.82 -2.04 -0.41
CA GLU A 42 6.87 -1.46 0.43
C GLU A 42 8.22 -2.16 0.22
N ALA A 43 9.29 -1.49 0.65
CA ALA A 43 10.66 -2.03 0.56
C ALA A 43 10.86 -3.35 1.33
N SER A 44 10.03 -3.65 2.32
CA SER A 44 10.04 -4.91 3.08
C SER A 44 9.57 -6.11 2.27
N GLN A 45 8.77 -5.88 1.22
CA GLN A 45 8.18 -6.92 0.37
C GLN A 45 8.98 -7.16 -0.92
N VAL A 46 10.01 -6.37 -1.18
CA VAL A 46 10.87 -6.49 -2.37
C VAL A 46 12.02 -7.45 -2.10
N ASP A 47 12.23 -8.42 -2.98
CA ASP A 47 13.41 -9.28 -2.92
C ASP A 47 14.66 -8.48 -3.32
N LYS A 48 15.45 -8.12 -2.31
CA LYS A 48 16.70 -7.36 -2.48
C LYS A 48 17.82 -8.18 -3.11
N THR A 49 17.67 -9.50 -3.24
CA THR A 49 18.63 -10.35 -3.95
C THR A 49 18.34 -10.41 -5.45
N SER A 50 17.13 -10.03 -5.87
CA SER A 50 16.72 -9.95 -7.28
C SER A 50 17.11 -8.60 -7.89
N PRO A 51 18.06 -8.55 -8.85
CA PRO A 51 18.44 -7.31 -9.53
C PRO A 51 17.28 -6.68 -10.31
N ASP A 52 16.40 -7.51 -10.88
CA ASP A 52 15.25 -7.06 -11.67
C ASP A 52 14.19 -6.38 -10.80
N GLN A 53 13.82 -6.98 -9.66
CA GLN A 53 12.89 -6.36 -8.72
C GLN A 53 13.46 -5.05 -8.16
N LEU A 54 14.75 -5.04 -7.81
CA LEU A 54 15.41 -3.82 -7.35
C LEU A 54 15.40 -2.71 -8.41
N LYS A 55 15.60 -3.05 -9.68
CA LYS A 55 15.55 -2.08 -10.79
C LYS A 55 14.15 -1.49 -10.93
N ILE A 56 13.11 -2.31 -10.88
CA ILE A 56 11.71 -1.86 -10.95
C ILE A 56 11.38 -0.98 -9.75
N PHE A 57 11.73 -1.41 -8.54
CA PHE A 57 11.48 -0.66 -7.31
C PHE A 57 12.14 0.73 -7.32
N LYS A 58 13.41 0.80 -7.73
CA LYS A 58 14.16 2.06 -7.86
C LYS A 58 13.65 2.98 -8.97
N ALA A 59 12.94 2.45 -9.95
CA ALA A 59 12.33 3.23 -11.03
C ALA A 59 10.95 3.80 -10.66
N SER A 60 10.39 3.45 -9.50
CA SER A 60 9.12 4.01 -9.05
C SER A 60 9.23 5.52 -8.83
N THR A 61 8.31 6.26 -9.42
CA THR A 61 8.25 7.73 -9.36
C THR A 61 7.25 8.23 -8.32
N HIS A 62 6.43 7.36 -7.76
CA HIS A 62 5.32 7.73 -6.88
C HIS A 62 5.28 6.87 -5.61
N PHE A 63 4.63 7.39 -4.58
CA PHE A 63 4.26 6.63 -3.39
C PHE A 63 2.83 6.97 -2.95
N ASN A 64 2.23 6.09 -2.15
CA ASN A 64 0.89 6.28 -1.63
C ASN A 64 0.94 7.04 -0.28
N PRO A 65 0.27 8.20 -0.17
CA PRO A 65 0.19 8.99 1.06
C PRO A 65 -0.87 8.48 2.06
N VAL A 66 -1.37 7.24 1.90
CA VAL A 66 -2.53 6.69 2.62
C VAL A 66 -3.85 7.38 2.28
N ASP A 67 -3.90 8.12 1.18
CA ASP A 67 -5.15 8.71 0.69
C ASP A 67 -5.91 7.67 -0.15
N LEU A 68 -6.97 7.12 0.45
CA LEU A 68 -7.75 6.02 -0.09
C LEU A 68 -9.25 6.34 -0.03
N VAL A 69 -9.91 6.22 -1.18
CA VAL A 69 -11.38 6.21 -1.25
C VAL A 69 -11.83 4.79 -1.57
N CYS A 70 -12.65 4.21 -0.68
CA CYS A 70 -13.04 2.81 -0.75
C CYS A 70 -14.53 2.63 -1.07
N GLY A 71 -14.83 1.81 -2.07
CA GLY A 71 -16.15 1.27 -2.35
C GLY A 71 -16.33 -0.08 -1.66
N LEU A 72 -17.15 -0.11 -0.61
CA LEU A 72 -17.31 -1.28 0.27
C LEU A 72 -18.59 -2.09 0.00
N LYS A 73 -19.37 -1.68 -1.00
CA LYS A 73 -20.67 -2.26 -1.31
C LYS A 73 -20.69 -2.83 -2.71
N ASP A 74 -21.46 -3.89 -2.88
CA ASP A 74 -21.69 -4.54 -4.16
C ASP A 74 -22.63 -3.72 -5.05
N PHE A 75 -22.86 -4.21 -6.28
CA PHE A 75 -23.77 -3.59 -7.25
C PHE A 75 -25.25 -3.52 -6.80
N LYS A 76 -25.64 -4.21 -5.72
CA LYS A 76 -26.97 -4.15 -5.12
C LYS A 76 -27.02 -3.21 -3.91
N GLY A 77 -25.88 -2.69 -3.46
CA GLY A 77 -25.77 -1.83 -2.29
C GLY A 77 -25.53 -2.58 -0.98
N GLU A 78 -25.29 -3.89 -1.04
CA GLU A 78 -24.98 -4.75 0.10
C GLU A 78 -23.49 -4.67 0.44
N SER A 79 -23.15 -4.65 1.73
CA SER A 79 -21.76 -4.60 2.16
C SER A 79 -21.03 -5.91 1.84
N PHE A 80 -19.81 -5.81 1.32
CA PHE A 80 -18.93 -6.97 1.19
C PHE A 80 -18.41 -7.42 2.55
N ASP A 81 -18.21 -8.72 2.73
CA ASP A 81 -17.30 -9.22 3.76
C ASP A 81 -15.86 -9.03 3.27
N LEU A 82 -15.18 -8.01 3.81
CA LEU A 82 -13.84 -7.64 3.36
C LEU A 82 -12.79 -8.73 3.65
N SER A 83 -13.05 -9.62 4.61
CA SER A 83 -12.15 -10.72 4.95
C SER A 83 -12.00 -11.74 3.81
N GLU A 84 -13.01 -11.88 2.97
CA GLU A 84 -12.98 -12.73 1.77
C GLU A 84 -12.01 -12.20 0.69
N TYR A 85 -11.57 -10.94 0.81
CA TYR A 85 -10.70 -10.27 -0.15
C TYR A 85 -9.27 -10.03 0.39
N CYS A 86 -8.93 -10.69 1.50
CA CYS A 86 -7.61 -10.69 2.10
C CYS A 86 -6.73 -11.82 1.55
N ASP A 87 -5.47 -11.53 1.25
CA ASP A 87 -4.42 -12.54 1.11
C ASP A 87 -3.77 -12.81 2.48
N HIS A 88 -4.15 -13.94 3.08
CA HIS A 88 -3.60 -14.37 4.37
C HIS A 88 -2.16 -14.89 4.29
N ASN A 89 -1.66 -15.19 3.08
CA ASN A 89 -0.28 -15.64 2.88
C ASN A 89 0.70 -14.46 2.80
N ALA A 90 0.19 -13.24 2.61
CA ALA A 90 1.01 -12.02 2.59
C ALA A 90 1.52 -11.57 3.98
N ALA A 91 1.34 -12.40 5.02
CA ALA A 91 1.97 -12.17 6.32
C ALA A 91 3.50 -12.27 6.19
N PHE A 92 4.22 -11.40 6.89
CA PHE A 92 5.69 -11.40 6.85
C PHE A 92 6.29 -11.24 8.24
N ILE A 93 7.55 -11.64 8.38
CA ILE A 93 8.30 -11.48 9.62
C ILE A 93 9.15 -10.21 9.50
N SER A 94 8.95 -9.27 10.41
CA SER A 94 9.79 -8.08 10.53
C SER A 94 10.75 -8.22 11.72
N GLU A 95 11.96 -7.70 11.54
CA GLU A 95 12.93 -7.57 12.63
C GLU A 95 12.73 -6.22 13.32
N LYS A 96 12.49 -6.25 14.63
CA LYS A 96 12.30 -5.06 15.46
C LYS A 96 13.27 -5.09 16.63
N THR A 97 13.50 -3.92 17.21
CA THR A 97 14.26 -3.79 18.47
C THR A 97 13.33 -3.23 19.52
N HIS A 98 13.17 -3.95 20.64
CA HIS A 98 12.41 -3.47 21.79
C HIS A 98 13.30 -3.54 23.03
N LEU A 99 13.47 -2.40 23.70
CA LEU A 99 14.33 -2.26 24.89
C LEU A 99 15.76 -2.82 24.68
N GLY A 100 16.33 -2.54 23.50
CA GLY A 100 17.68 -2.98 23.14
C GLY A 100 17.80 -4.47 22.79
N ARG A 101 16.69 -5.22 22.76
CA ARG A 101 16.68 -6.63 22.37
C ARG A 101 16.12 -6.80 20.96
N PRO A 102 16.79 -7.58 20.09
CA PRO A 102 16.23 -7.93 18.79
C PRO A 102 15.03 -8.88 19.00
N LEU A 103 13.96 -8.66 18.23
CA LEU A 103 12.79 -9.52 18.20
C LEU A 103 12.32 -9.69 16.76
N LYS A 104 11.67 -10.82 16.52
CA LYS A 104 10.95 -11.09 15.27
C LYS A 104 9.46 -10.90 15.53
N ALA A 105 8.82 -10.03 14.77
CA ALA A 105 7.39 -9.80 14.83
C ALA A 105 6.73 -10.42 13.59
N LEU A 106 5.67 -11.20 13.80
CA LEU A 106 4.78 -11.61 12.72
C LEU A 106 3.83 -10.46 12.44
N GLU A 107 3.94 -9.86 11.25
CA GLU A 107 3.01 -8.85 10.78
C GLU A 107 1.96 -9.54 9.91
N LEU A 108 0.72 -9.47 10.38
CA LEU A 108 -0.44 -9.88 9.60
C LEU A 108 -0.61 -8.94 8.39
N PRO A 109 -1.32 -9.39 7.35
CA PRO A 109 -1.73 -8.55 6.24
C PRO A 109 -2.22 -7.17 6.69
N GLY A 110 -1.50 -6.12 6.32
CA GLY A 110 -1.84 -4.73 6.59
C GLY A 110 -2.78 -4.13 5.56
N LEU A 111 -3.20 -2.89 5.81
CA LEU A 111 -4.23 -2.14 5.07
C LEU A 111 -3.99 -2.04 3.54
N TRP A 112 -2.77 -2.21 3.06
CA TRP A 112 -2.34 -1.85 1.70
C TRP A 112 -1.76 -3.03 0.92
N ASN A 113 -1.26 -4.04 1.63
CA ASN A 113 -0.68 -5.25 1.05
C ASN A 113 -1.75 -6.35 1.00
N GLY A 114 -1.72 -7.29 1.95
CA GLY A 114 -2.56 -8.46 1.96
C GLY A 114 -4.02 -8.21 2.33
N SER A 115 -4.35 -7.27 3.24
CA SER A 115 -5.76 -7.09 3.64
C SER A 115 -6.64 -6.51 2.53
N MET A 116 -6.03 -5.98 1.47
CA MET A 116 -6.71 -5.50 0.27
C MET A 116 -6.20 -6.15 -1.01
N ALA A 117 -5.55 -7.31 -0.93
CA ALA A 117 -4.88 -7.95 -2.07
C ALA A 117 -5.84 -8.23 -3.23
N PHE A 118 -7.08 -8.63 -2.93
CA PHE A 118 -8.04 -9.02 -3.96
C PHE A 118 -9.04 -7.90 -4.31
N TRP A 119 -8.74 -6.66 -3.95
CA TRP A 119 -9.56 -5.49 -4.29
C TRP A 119 -9.29 -4.99 -5.70
N ASN A 120 -10.32 -4.43 -6.33
CA ASN A 120 -10.13 -3.69 -7.57
C ASN A 120 -9.45 -2.36 -7.24
N THR A 121 -8.27 -2.14 -7.82
CA THR A 121 -7.39 -1.04 -7.44
C THR A 121 -7.22 -0.06 -8.61
N ILE A 122 -7.39 1.23 -8.32
CA ILE A 122 -7.15 2.32 -9.27
C ILE A 122 -6.14 3.27 -8.63
N PHE A 123 -5.10 3.62 -9.37
CA PHE A 123 -4.11 4.62 -8.94
C PHE A 123 -4.33 5.93 -9.69
N VAL A 124 -4.33 7.02 -8.93
CA VAL A 124 -4.53 8.38 -9.46
C VAL A 124 -3.42 9.27 -8.95
N GLU A 125 -2.69 9.94 -9.84
CA GLU A 125 -1.73 10.98 -9.43
C GLU A 125 -2.51 12.14 -8.81
N VAL A 126 -2.11 12.55 -7.60
CA VAL A 126 -2.69 13.70 -6.88
C VAL A 126 -1.59 14.71 -6.56
N PRO A 127 -1.92 16.01 -6.40
CA PRO A 127 -0.95 17.04 -6.05
C PRO A 127 -0.20 16.71 -4.75
N LEU A 128 1.11 16.95 -4.70
CA LEU A 128 1.93 16.67 -3.50
C LEU A 128 1.41 17.41 -2.25
N GLU A 129 0.83 18.59 -2.43
CA GLU A 129 0.23 19.41 -1.37
C GLU A 129 -0.93 18.73 -0.61
N THR A 130 -1.55 17.67 -1.16
CA THR A 130 -2.55 16.87 -0.44
C THR A 130 -1.91 15.97 0.62
N PHE A 131 -0.58 15.81 0.60
CA PHE A 131 0.17 14.99 1.54
C PHE A 131 1.10 15.83 2.43
N ASN A 132 0.72 15.95 3.71
CA ASN A 132 1.48 16.70 4.71
C ASN A 132 1.78 15.83 5.93
N PRO A 133 2.73 14.90 5.84
CA PRO A 133 3.04 14.00 6.93
C PRO A 133 3.84 14.71 8.03
N VAL A 134 3.59 14.31 9.27
CA VAL A 134 4.42 14.68 10.43
C VAL A 134 5.13 13.41 10.92
N LYS A 135 6.41 13.24 10.57
CA LYS A 135 7.23 12.08 10.97
C LYS A 135 8.13 12.40 12.16
N THR A 136 8.56 13.65 12.27
CA THR A 136 9.40 14.19 13.34
C THR A 136 8.76 15.45 13.91
N VAL A 137 9.18 15.86 15.12
CA VAL A 137 8.74 17.13 15.71
C VAL A 137 9.08 18.32 14.79
N ASN A 138 10.17 18.22 14.02
CA ASN A 138 10.58 19.28 13.11
C ASN A 138 9.64 19.47 11.92
N ASP A 139 8.90 18.43 11.52
CA ASP A 139 7.94 18.55 10.42
C ASP A 139 6.82 19.54 10.75
N LEU A 140 6.48 19.70 12.03
CA LEU A 140 5.47 20.68 12.47
C LEU A 140 5.87 22.12 12.13
N PHE A 141 7.16 22.43 12.01
CA PHE A 141 7.63 23.78 11.63
C PHE A 141 7.46 24.10 10.15
N LYS A 142 7.08 23.14 9.30
CA LYS A 142 6.80 23.41 7.89
C LYS A 142 5.64 24.40 7.77
N PRO A 143 5.67 25.34 6.81
CA PRO A 143 4.63 26.36 6.66
C PRO A 143 3.20 25.80 6.60
N MET A 144 3.01 24.63 6.00
CA MET A 144 1.71 23.96 5.87
C MET A 144 1.10 23.47 7.19
N HIS A 145 1.90 23.41 8.26
CA HIS A 145 1.47 23.01 9.60
C HIS A 145 1.43 24.18 10.61
N GLN A 146 1.84 25.37 10.19
CA GLN A 146 1.82 26.55 11.05
C GLN A 146 0.46 27.24 10.94
N THR A 147 -0.16 27.53 12.08
CA THR A 147 -1.28 28.48 12.13
C THR A 147 -0.71 29.86 11.87
N GLY A 148 -1.16 30.51 10.79
CA GLY A 148 -0.80 31.91 10.50
C GLY A 148 -1.17 32.88 11.62
#